data_AF-A0AAV0NMY0-F1
#
_entry.id   AF-A0AAV0NMY0-F1
#
_cell.length_a   1.000
_cell.length_b   1.000
_cell.length_c   1.000
_cell.angle_alpha   90.00
_cell.angle_beta   90.00
_cell.angle_gamma   90.00
#
_symmetry.space_group_name_H-M   'P 1'
#
loop_
_entity.id
_entity.type
_entity.pdbx_description
1 polymer ?
#
loop_
_entity_poly.entity_id
_entity_poly.type
_entity_poly.pdbx_seq_one_letter_code
_entity_poly.pdbx_strand_id
1 'polypeptide(L)'
;MLFNYDLALDYISRARLANMCMFMGIRPFGTSSYLRFKLRRRLQNIRKDDRMIREEGVHTLTEEELSAACRARGMLWVLSLEEMRQQVLTFTTHSR
;
A
#
# COMPACT_ATOMS: atom_id res chain seq x y z
N MET A 1 -5.77 -11.20 -7.33
CA MET A 1 -6.84 -11.17 -6.27
C MET A 1 -7.51 -9.79 -6.05
N LEU A 2 -7.27 -8.78 -6.91
CA LEU A 2 -7.60 -7.37 -6.60
C LEU A 2 -8.97 -6.84 -7.06
N PHE A 3 -9.62 -7.49 -8.04
CA PHE A 3 -11.03 -7.20 -8.34
C PHE A 3 -11.92 -7.42 -7.11
N ASN A 4 -11.54 -8.39 -6.27
CA ASN A 4 -12.24 -8.69 -5.02
C ASN A 4 -12.11 -7.58 -3.98
N TYR A 5 -11.00 -6.83 -3.94
CA TYR A 5 -10.83 -5.76 -2.96
C TYR A 5 -11.66 -4.52 -3.32
N ASP A 6 -11.72 -4.16 -4.60
CA ASP A 6 -12.56 -3.05 -5.05
C ASP A 6 -14.04 -3.34 -4.81
N LEU A 7 -14.49 -4.57 -5.09
CA LEU A 7 -15.85 -5.01 -4.78
C LEU A 7 -16.08 -5.12 -3.26
N ALA A 8 -15.12 -5.65 -2.50
CA ALA A 8 -15.24 -5.79 -1.05
C ALA A 8 -15.38 -4.42 -0.35
N LEU A 9 -14.71 -3.37 -0.83
CA LEU A 9 -14.82 -2.02 -0.24
C LEU A 9 -16.26 -1.49 -0.24
N ASP A 10 -17.10 -1.90 -1.19
CA ASP A 10 -18.49 -1.45 -1.26
C ASP A 10 -19.36 -2.08 -0.15
N TYR A 11 -19.01 -3.28 0.31
CA TYR A 11 -19.72 -4.01 1.37
C TYR A 11 -19.18 -3.73 2.79
N ILE A 12 -18.09 -2.95 2.92
CA ILE A 12 -17.49 -2.62 4.21
C ILE A 12 -18.18 -1.41 4.86
N SER A 13 -18.44 -1.51 6.17
CA SER A 13 -19.03 -0.42 6.96
C SER A 13 -18.13 0.81 7.05
N ARG A 14 -18.72 2.00 7.26
CA ARG A 14 -17.96 3.25 7.36
C ARG A 14 -16.89 3.23 8.46
N ALA A 15 -17.20 2.66 9.63
CA ALA A 15 -16.25 2.55 10.73
C ALA A 15 -15.02 1.72 10.33
N ARG A 16 -15.22 0.61 9.62
CA ARG A 16 -14.13 -0.23 9.15
C ARG A 16 -13.35 0.43 8.00
N LEU A 17 -14.01 1.16 7.09
CA LEU A 17 -13.32 1.99 6.08
C LEU A 17 -12.45 3.08 6.74
N ALA A 18 -12.93 3.70 7.82
CA ALA A 18 -12.16 4.71 8.55
C ALA A 18 -10.93 4.08 9.23
N ASN A 19 -11.08 2.90 9.85
CA ASN A 19 -9.95 2.16 10.42
C ASN A 19 -8.92 1.78 9.36
N MET A 20 -9.37 1.29 8.19
CA MET A 20 -8.48 1.01 7.07
C MET A 20 -7.75 2.27 6.59
N CYS A 21 -8.43 3.41 6.51
CA CYS A 21 -7.78 4.69 6.18
C CYS A 21 -6.66 5.01 7.19
N MET A 22 -6.95 4.95 8.49
CA MET A 22 -5.96 5.24 9.54
C MET A 22 -4.77 4.30 9.45
N PHE A 23 -5.02 3.00 9.28
CA PHE A 23 -3.96 2.00 9.12
C PHE A 23 -3.06 2.31 7.90
N MET A 24 -3.63 2.81 6.81
CA MET A 24 -2.88 3.21 5.62
C MET A 24 -2.28 4.62 5.69
N GLY A 25 -2.28 5.27 6.86
CA GLY A 25 -1.79 6.64 7.05
C GLY A 25 -2.66 7.71 6.38
N ILE A 26 -3.89 7.38 5.99
CA ILE A 26 -4.86 8.28 5.38
C ILE A 26 -5.75 8.85 6.48
N ARG A 27 -5.85 10.18 6.60
CA ARG A 27 -6.81 10.81 7.52
C ARG A 27 -8.25 10.39 7.16
N PRO A 28 -9.01 9.72 8.07
CA PRO A 28 -10.39 9.35 7.80
C PRO A 28 -11.30 10.58 7.99
N PHE A 29 -11.80 11.12 6.89
CA PHE A 29 -12.75 12.23 6.90
C PHE A 29 -13.71 12.08 5.72
N GLY A 30 -14.90 12.68 5.84
CA GLY A 30 -15.93 12.65 4.80
C GLY A 30 -16.85 11.44 4.85
N THR A 31 -17.54 11.20 3.74
CA THR A 31 -18.54 10.15 3.53
C THR A 31 -17.89 8.79 3.27
N SER A 32 -18.65 7.69 3.40
CA SER A 32 -18.16 6.34 3.08
C SER A 32 -17.62 6.25 1.64
N SER A 33 -18.31 6.86 0.68
CA SER A 33 -17.87 6.91 -0.73
C SER A 33 -16.51 7.60 -0.87
N TYR A 34 -16.28 8.68 -0.12
CA TYR A 34 -15.00 9.37 -0.15
C TYR A 34 -13.87 8.57 0.52
N LEU A 35 -14.16 7.84 1.62
CA LEU A 35 -13.20 6.91 2.23
C LEU A 35 -12.82 5.79 1.26
N ARG A 36 -13.81 5.18 0.57
CA ARG A 36 -13.56 4.17 -0.48
C ARG A 36 -12.69 4.74 -1.59
N PHE A 37 -13.03 5.92 -2.11
CA PHE A 37 -12.23 6.58 -3.13
C PHE A 37 -10.76 6.76 -2.71
N LYS A 38 -10.51 7.24 -1.48
CA LYS A 38 -9.14 7.38 -0.96
C LYS A 38 -8.40 6.05 -0.87
N LEU A 39 -9.06 5.01 -0.36
CA LEU A 39 -8.48 3.66 -0.26
C LEU A 39 -8.16 3.11 -1.66
N ARG A 40 -9.09 3.20 -2.61
CA ARG A 40 -8.90 2.78 -4.00
C ARG A 40 -7.72 3.49 -4.64
N ARG A 41 -7.66 4.82 -4.53
CA ARG A 41 -6.56 5.62 -5.06
C ARG A 41 -5.22 5.24 -4.42
N ARG A 42 -5.20 4.99 -3.11
CA ARG A 42 -3.98 4.56 -2.40
C ARG A 42 -3.50 3.20 -2.89
N LEU A 43 -4.41 2.22 -3.01
CA LEU A 43 -4.10 0.89 -3.52
C LEU A 43 -3.61 0.95 -4.98
N GLN A 44 -4.23 1.78 -5.82
CA GLN A 44 -3.77 2.00 -7.20
C GLN A 44 -2.35 2.56 -7.26
N ASN A 45 -2.03 3.53 -6.40
CA ASN A 45 -0.68 4.09 -6.33
C ASN A 45 0.35 3.03 -5.90
N ILE A 46 0.04 2.24 -4.87
CA ILE A 46 0.91 1.13 -4.44
C ILE A 46 1.13 0.14 -5.58
N ARG A 47 0.10 -0.20 -6.37
CA ARG A 47 0.23 -1.11 -7.52
C ARG A 47 1.09 -0.55 -8.64
N LYS A 48 1.02 0.75 -8.89
CA LYS A 48 1.88 1.41 -9.89
C LYS A 48 3.33 1.39 -9.42
N ASP A 49 3.56 1.70 -8.14
CA ASP A 49 4.86 1.63 -7.50
C ASP A 49 5.44 0.21 -7.53
N ASP A 50 4.65 -0.80 -7.13
CA ASP A 50 5.06 -2.22 -7.19
C ASP A 50 5.44 -2.68 -8.60
N ARG A 51 4.78 -2.12 -9.63
CA ARG A 51 5.09 -2.42 -11.02
C ARG A 51 6.44 -1.82 -11.42
N MET A 52 6.66 -0.53 -11.12
CA MET A 52 7.94 0.14 -11.40
C MET A 52 9.09 -0.57 -10.68
N ILE A 53 8.93 -0.88 -9.39
CA ILE A 53 9.95 -1.62 -8.62
C ILE A 53 10.26 -2.99 -9.24
N ARG A 54 9.27 -3.67 -9.83
CA ARG A 54 9.48 -4.96 -10.50
C ARG A 54 10.17 -4.82 -11.85
N GLU A 55 9.90 -3.75 -12.58
CA GLU A 55 10.49 -3.46 -13.89
C GLU A 55 11.94 -2.96 -13.76
N GLU A 56 12.21 -2.10 -12.78
CA GLU A 56 13.54 -1.50 -12.56
C GLU A 56 14.42 -2.36 -11.62
N GLY A 57 13.80 -3.11 -10.71
CA GLY A 57 14.45 -3.99 -9.73
C GLY A 57 14.59 -3.35 -8.36
N VAL A 58 14.34 -4.10 -7.29
CA VAL A 58 14.35 -3.58 -5.89
C VAL A 58 15.71 -3.03 -5.44
N HIS A 59 16.80 -3.41 -6.12
CA HIS A 59 18.15 -2.95 -5.81
C HIS A 59 18.44 -1.53 -6.30
N THR A 60 17.62 -0.97 -7.20
CA THR A 60 17.79 0.40 -7.72
C THR A 60 17.31 1.47 -6.75
N LEU A 61 16.49 1.10 -5.76
CA LEU A 61 15.95 2.04 -4.78
C LEU A 61 17.02 2.48 -3.78
N THR A 62 17.00 3.77 -3.48
CA THR A 62 17.73 4.38 -2.36
C THR A 62 17.16 3.96 -1.01
N GLU A 63 17.88 4.21 0.08
CA GLU A 63 17.40 3.89 1.43
C GLU A 63 16.13 4.68 1.78
N GLU A 64 16.06 5.95 1.35
CA GLU A 64 14.90 6.81 1.53
C GLU A 64 13.67 6.26 0.77
N GLU A 65 13.87 5.82 -0.47
CA GLU A 65 12.82 5.22 -1.30
C GLU A 65 12.35 3.88 -0.74
N LEU A 66 13.27 3.02 -0.27
CA LEU A 66 12.93 1.78 0.43
C LEU A 66 12.12 2.05 1.69
N SER A 67 12.56 3.00 2.52
CA SER A 67 11.86 3.38 3.74
C SER A 67 10.46 3.95 3.44
N ALA A 68 10.33 4.76 2.39
CA ALA A 68 9.05 5.26 1.92
C ALA A 68 8.15 4.16 1.35
N ALA A 69 8.71 3.23 0.59
CA ALA A 69 8.01 2.07 0.03
C ALA A 69 7.46 1.16 1.13
N CYS A 70 8.26 0.89 2.17
CA CYS A 70 7.85 0.15 3.36
C CYS A 70 6.69 0.85 4.09
N ARG A 71 6.85 2.14 4.42
CA ARG A 71 5.78 2.93 5.06
C ARG A 71 4.50 2.93 4.24
N ALA A 72 4.60 3.09 2.93
CA ALA A 72 3.44 3.16 2.06
C ALA A 72 2.61 1.86 2.04
N ARG A 73 3.28 0.72 2.27
CA ARG A 73 2.71 -0.62 2.32
C ARG A 73 2.36 -1.09 3.74
N GLY A 74 2.59 -0.25 4.75
CA GLY A 74 2.35 -0.59 6.16
C GLY A 74 3.36 -1.59 6.74
N MET A 75 4.56 -1.66 6.16
CA MET A 75 5.68 -2.50 6.59
C MET A 75 6.59 -1.77 7.57
N LEU A 76 7.49 -2.50 8.23
CA LEU A 76 8.52 -1.92 9.08
C LEU A 76 9.59 -1.22 8.21
N TRP A 77 9.92 0.02 8.57
CA TRP A 77 10.86 0.89 7.82
C TRP A 77 12.10 1.31 8.63
N VAL A 78 12.29 0.75 9.82
CA VAL A 78 13.41 0.99 10.75
C VAL A 78 14.28 -0.27 10.87
N LEU A 79 14.43 -1.00 9.76
CA LEU A 79 15.26 -2.20 9.66
C LEU A 79 16.50 -1.91 8.82
N SER A 80 17.42 -2.87 8.73
CA SER A 80 18.55 -2.78 7.81
C SER A 80 18.05 -2.69 6.35
N LEU A 81 18.89 -2.11 5.49
CA LEU A 81 18.57 -1.89 4.08
C LEU A 81 18.20 -3.20 3.36
N GLU A 82 18.88 -4.30 3.69
CA GLU A 82 18.61 -5.62 3.11
C GLU A 82 17.28 -6.21 3.60
N GLU A 83 16.93 -6.03 4.88
CA GLU A 83 15.63 -6.45 5.41
C GLU A 83 14.47 -5.65 4.81
N MET A 84 14.67 -4.35 4.55
CA MET A 84 13.69 -3.52 3.84
C MET A 84 13.51 -3.98 2.39
N ARG A 85 14.60 -4.26 1.67
CA ARG A 85 14.53 -4.84 0.31
C ARG A 85 13.78 -6.15 0.29
N GLN A 86 14.07 -7.05 1.23
CA GLN A 86 13.42 -8.35 1.28
C GLN A 86 11.91 -8.24 1.53
N GLN A 87 11.48 -7.30 2.39
CA GLN A 87 10.05 -7.03 2.60
C GLN A 87 9.37 -6.50 1.33
N VAL A 88 9.97 -5.50 0.68
CA VAL A 88 9.43 -4.92 -0.56
C VAL A 88 9.38 -5.97 -1.68
N LEU A 89 10.42 -6.78 -1.83
CA LEU A 89 10.48 -7.85 -2.81
C LEU A 89 9.39 -8.91 -2.55
N THR A 90 9.23 -9.34 -1.30
CA THR A 90 8.21 -10.33 -0.93
C THR A 90 6.80 -9.80 -1.23
N PHE A 91 6.53 -8.53 -0.97
CA PHE A 91 5.20 -7.97 -1.19
C PHE A 91 4.90 -7.66 -2.66
N THR A 92 5.88 -7.15 -3.42
CA THR A 92 5.74 -6.85 -4.85
C THR A 92 5.56 -8.10 -5.70
N THR A 93 6.09 -9.25 -5.25
CA THR A 93 5.91 -10.58 -5.87
C THR A 93 4.55 -11.21 -5.55
N HIS A 94 4.04 -11.02 -4.32
CA HIS A 94 2.75 -11.58 -3.88
C HIS A 94 1.53 -10.71 -4.24
N SER A 95 1.72 -9.43 -4.59
CA SER A 95 0.64 -8.50 -4.95
C SER A 95 -0.01 -8.72 -6.34
N ARG A 96 -0.20 -9.99 -6.76
CA ARG A 96 -0.84 -10.37 -8.05
C ARG A 96 -2.36 -10.06 -8.09
#